data_AF-A0AAW2RSG6-F1
#
_entry.id   AF-A0AAW2RSG6-F1
#
_cell.length_a   1.000
_cell.length_b   1.000
_cell.length_c   1.000
_cell.angle_alpha   90.00
_cell.angle_beta   90.00
_cell.angle_gamma   90.00
#
_symmetry.space_group_name_H-M   'P 1'
#
loop_
_entity.id
_entity.type
_entity.pdbx_description
1 polymer ?
#
loop_
_entity_poly.entity_id
_entity_poly.type
_entity_poly.pdbx_seq_one_letter_code
_entity_poly.pdbx_strand_id
1 'polypeptide(L)'
;MNPRSQPNAFLEGLLSTEGAPIHINMTQAHTMVYEAHENRLTHEKSSNWSENRISVRVCVFYFGKYGNLFTPLSISFALGVKNLQGIVGVLITVIYRPARCYRQIKNKPYPKSRYCRGVPDPKIRIYDVGMKKKGVDEFPFCVHLVSWEKENVSSEALEAARIACNKYMTKFAGKDAFHLRVRVHPFHVLRINKMLSCAGADRLQTGMRGAFGKPQGTCARVAIGQVLLSVRCKDGNSHHAQEALRRAKFKFPGRQKIIVSRKWGFTKFSRSDYVKWKSENKILPDGVNAKLLGCHGPLANRQPGRAFLSEGPAA
;
A
#
# COMPACT_ATOMS: atom_id res chain seq x y z
N MET A 1 48.86 42.01 -28.61
CA MET A 1 50.20 41.49 -28.96
C MET A 1 50.17 39.98 -28.81
N ASN A 2 50.22 39.25 -29.95
CA ASN A 2 50.67 37.87 -30.21
C ASN A 2 50.19 36.66 -29.35
N PRO A 3 50.29 35.40 -29.84
CA PRO A 3 49.98 34.87 -31.19
C PRO A 3 49.29 33.47 -31.17
N ARG A 4 49.12 32.87 -32.36
CA ARG A 4 48.52 31.59 -32.76
C ARG A 4 49.21 30.31 -32.23
N SER A 5 48.47 29.20 -32.08
CA SER A 5 48.74 27.87 -32.69
C SER A 5 47.61 26.85 -32.44
N GLN A 6 47.38 25.97 -33.42
CA GLN A 6 46.23 25.09 -33.67
C GLN A 6 46.08 23.80 -32.82
N PRO A 7 44.94 23.07 -32.92
CA PRO A 7 44.56 21.89 -32.14
C PRO A 7 44.95 20.55 -32.82
N ASN A 8 45.05 19.45 -32.05
CA ASN A 8 44.54 18.11 -32.43
C ASN A 8 44.87 16.99 -31.40
N ALA A 9 44.00 15.97 -31.46
CA ALA A 9 44.21 14.57 -31.10
C ALA A 9 44.01 14.13 -29.64
N PHE A 10 42.79 13.71 -29.31
CA PHE A 10 42.49 12.43 -28.64
C PHE A 10 40.97 12.28 -28.58
N LEU A 11 40.33 11.81 -29.66
CA LEU A 11 38.97 11.24 -29.69
C LEU A 11 38.67 10.70 -31.10
N GLU A 12 39.54 9.83 -31.60
CA GLU A 12 39.16 8.82 -32.58
C GLU A 12 39.08 7.48 -31.86
N GLY A 13 37.93 6.82 -31.95
CA GLY A 13 37.74 5.48 -31.43
C GLY A 13 36.28 5.23 -31.07
N LEU A 14 35.61 4.47 -31.92
CA LEU A 14 34.31 3.80 -31.74
C LEU A 14 33.08 4.54 -32.30
N LEU A 15 33.08 4.74 -33.61
CA LEU A 15 31.88 4.53 -34.42
C LEU A 15 32.14 3.35 -35.37
N SER A 16 31.10 2.54 -35.58
CA SER A 16 30.98 1.42 -36.53
C SER A 16 31.49 0.04 -36.07
N THR A 17 30.59 -0.74 -35.47
CA THR A 17 30.26 -2.10 -35.96
C THR A 17 28.80 -2.43 -35.62
N GLU A 18 28.20 -3.17 -36.54
CA GLU A 18 26.81 -3.58 -36.62
C GLU A 18 26.41 -4.57 -35.50
N GLY A 19 25.12 -4.54 -35.13
CA GLY A 19 24.37 -5.70 -34.64
C GLY A 19 24.84 -6.42 -33.36
N ALA A 20 24.42 -5.94 -32.18
CA ALA A 20 24.19 -6.81 -31.02
C ALA A 20 23.17 -6.18 -30.04
N PRO A 21 22.12 -6.90 -29.59
CA PRO A 21 21.17 -6.39 -28.62
C PRO A 21 21.80 -6.36 -27.22
N ILE A 22 22.02 -5.15 -26.69
CA ILE A 22 22.43 -4.97 -25.30
C ILE A 22 21.23 -5.31 -24.41
N HIS A 23 21.24 -6.51 -23.83
CA HIS A 23 20.29 -6.93 -22.80
C HIS A 23 20.48 -6.07 -21.54
N ILE A 24 19.63 -5.07 -21.35
CA ILE A 24 19.55 -4.31 -20.09
C ILE A 24 18.52 -5.01 -19.19
N ASN A 25 19.01 -5.58 -18.09
CA ASN A 25 18.20 -6.26 -17.07
C ASN A 25 17.13 -5.32 -16.47
N MET A 26 15.86 -5.60 -16.78
CA MET A 26 14.67 -4.93 -16.20
C MET A 26 14.42 -5.35 -14.74
N THR A 27 15.23 -4.90 -13.79
CA THR A 27 14.95 -5.21 -12.36
C THR A 27 15.00 -4.02 -11.39
N GLN A 28 15.27 -2.79 -11.84
CA GLN A 28 15.30 -1.64 -10.93
C GLN A 28 14.72 -0.36 -11.53
N ALA A 29 13.41 -0.35 -11.79
CA ALA A 29 12.66 0.89 -12.02
C ALA A 29 11.48 0.97 -11.04
N HIS A 30 11.76 1.37 -9.80
CA HIS A 30 10.73 1.75 -8.85
C HIS A 30 10.27 3.18 -9.15
N THR A 31 9.04 3.29 -9.63
CA THR A 31 8.29 4.51 -9.88
C THR A 31 8.29 5.44 -8.65
N MET A 32 8.72 6.70 -8.82
CA MET A 32 8.38 7.80 -7.91
C MET A 32 7.92 9.02 -8.72
N VAL A 33 6.77 9.55 -8.31
CA VAL A 33 6.09 10.73 -8.83
C VAL A 33 6.52 11.95 -8.01
N TYR A 34 6.80 13.09 -8.66
CA TYR A 34 6.67 14.42 -8.07
C TYR A 34 6.16 15.43 -9.11
N GLU A 35 5.31 16.35 -8.63
CA GLU A 35 4.60 17.41 -9.34
C GLU A 35 5.48 18.56 -9.85
N ALA A 36 4.87 19.34 -10.77
CA ALA A 36 5.12 20.75 -11.13
C ALA A 36 5.97 20.98 -12.40
N HIS A 37 5.68 21.92 -13.29
CA HIS A 37 4.91 23.16 -13.21
C HIS A 37 4.25 23.48 -14.57
N GLU A 38 3.12 24.16 -14.53
CA GLU A 38 2.37 24.70 -15.69
C GLU A 38 3.20 25.78 -16.40
N ASN A 39 3.65 25.53 -17.63
CA ASN A 39 4.23 26.57 -18.49
C ASN A 39 3.48 26.62 -19.83
N ARG A 40 2.72 27.71 -19.94
CA ARG A 40 2.09 28.35 -21.09
C ARG A 40 2.72 27.95 -22.44
N LEU A 41 2.02 27.12 -23.23
CA LEU A 41 2.29 26.94 -24.65
C LEU A 41 1.80 28.18 -25.41
N THR A 42 2.71 29.03 -25.85
CA THR A 42 2.44 30.06 -26.85
C THR A 42 2.30 29.40 -28.21
N HIS A 43 1.11 29.50 -28.82
CA HIS A 43 0.87 29.08 -30.20
C HIS A 43 1.39 30.16 -31.15
N GLU A 44 2.53 29.94 -31.80
CA GLU A 44 2.86 30.62 -33.05
C GLU A 44 2.33 29.78 -34.22
N LYS A 45 1.43 30.37 -35.01
CA LYS A 45 0.98 29.80 -36.29
C LYS A 45 2.05 30.11 -37.33
N SER A 46 2.72 29.09 -37.86
CA SER A 46 3.38 29.18 -39.16
C SER A 46 2.70 28.23 -40.14
N SER A 47 2.11 28.83 -41.18
CA SER A 47 1.59 28.20 -42.38
C SER A 47 2.69 27.42 -43.12
N ASN A 48 2.54 26.10 -43.21
CA ASN A 48 2.77 25.29 -44.41
C ASN A 48 2.59 23.81 -44.05
N TRP A 49 1.58 23.19 -44.63
CA TRP A 49 1.30 21.75 -44.50
C TRP A 49 1.92 21.02 -45.70
N SER A 50 3.06 20.39 -45.48
CA SER A 50 3.48 19.18 -46.20
C SER A 50 4.49 18.41 -45.32
N GLU A 51 4.29 17.10 -45.23
CA GLU A 51 5.01 16.11 -44.41
C GLU A 51 4.64 16.01 -42.92
N ASN A 52 3.97 14.89 -42.59
CA ASN A 52 3.65 14.42 -41.25
C ASN A 52 4.91 14.13 -40.41
N ARG A 53 5.43 15.13 -39.71
CA ARG A 53 6.38 14.94 -38.59
C ARG A 53 5.87 15.66 -37.34
N ILE A 54 5.50 14.90 -36.32
CA ILE A 54 5.22 15.47 -34.99
C ILE A 54 6.55 15.50 -34.24
N SER A 55 7.07 16.70 -33.96
CA SER A 55 8.22 16.88 -33.07
C SER A 55 7.73 16.82 -31.62
N VAL A 56 8.13 15.79 -30.87
CA VAL A 56 7.86 15.69 -29.43
C VAL A 56 9.14 16.05 -28.68
N ARG A 57 9.15 17.21 -28.00
CA ARG A 57 10.24 17.57 -27.08
C ARG A 57 10.02 16.87 -25.75
N VAL A 58 10.87 15.89 -25.43
CA VAL A 58 10.93 15.29 -24.10
C VAL A 58 12.07 15.94 -23.32
N CYS A 59 11.76 16.72 -22.29
CA CYS A 59 12.78 17.18 -21.33
C CYS A 59 13.04 16.07 -20.32
N VAL A 60 14.24 15.51 -20.35
CA VAL A 60 14.71 14.53 -19.35
C VAL A 60 15.54 15.29 -18.32
N PHE A 61 15.06 15.39 -17.09
CA PHE A 61 15.84 15.92 -15.96
C PHE A 61 16.56 14.77 -15.24
N TYR A 62 17.90 14.80 -15.24
CA TYR A 62 18.71 13.90 -14.42
C TYR A 62 19.05 14.58 -13.09
N PHE A 63 18.66 13.97 -11.97
CA PHE A 63 19.11 14.39 -10.64
C PHE A 63 20.27 13.50 -10.19
N GLY A 64 21.48 14.07 -10.17
CA GLY A 64 22.65 13.46 -9.53
C GLY A 64 22.54 13.51 -8.00
N LYS A 65 23.29 12.64 -7.32
CA LYS A 65 23.25 12.36 -5.88
C LYS A 65 23.54 13.56 -4.94
N TYR A 66 23.84 14.74 -5.50
CA TYR A 66 24.14 15.97 -4.77
C TYR A 66 23.54 17.19 -5.50
N GLY A 67 22.22 17.36 -5.42
CA GLY A 67 21.53 18.66 -5.32
C GLY A 67 21.72 19.77 -6.38
N ASN A 68 22.52 19.63 -7.43
CA ASN A 68 22.72 20.68 -8.43
C ASN A 68 22.08 20.33 -9.79
N LEU A 69 21.29 21.27 -10.32
CA LEU A 69 20.56 21.17 -11.58
C LEU A 69 21.52 21.40 -12.76
N PHE A 70 21.85 20.34 -13.50
CA PHE A 70 22.53 20.49 -14.80
C PHE A 70 21.52 20.61 -15.94
N THR A 71 21.89 21.42 -16.93
CA THR A 71 21.09 21.90 -18.07
C THR A 71 20.32 20.80 -18.82
N PRO A 72 19.13 21.10 -19.36
CA PRO A 72 18.33 20.12 -20.11
C PRO A 72 18.99 19.78 -21.46
N LEU A 73 19.26 18.50 -21.70
CA LEU A 73 19.64 17.99 -23.01
C LEU A 73 18.37 17.71 -23.82
N SER A 74 18.11 18.50 -24.85
CA SER A 74 16.98 18.31 -25.75
C SER A 74 17.32 17.26 -26.82
N ILE A 75 16.69 16.08 -26.74
CA ILE A 75 16.78 15.04 -27.77
C ILE A 75 15.49 15.09 -28.61
N SER A 76 15.63 15.38 -29.90
CA SER A 76 14.53 15.38 -30.87
C SER A 76 14.48 14.03 -31.58
N PHE A 77 13.42 13.25 -31.38
CA PHE A 77 13.15 12.07 -32.20
C PHE A 77 12.14 12.42 -33.30
N ALA A 78 12.49 12.13 -34.56
CA ALA A 78 11.56 12.13 -35.68
C ALA A 78 11.00 10.71 -35.83
N LEU A 79 9.72 10.49 -35.50
CA LEU A 79 9.06 9.20 -35.67
C LEU A 79 7.88 9.32 -36.64
N GLY A 80 7.86 8.43 -37.64
CA GLY A 80 6.80 8.33 -38.64
C GLY A 80 5.49 7.78 -38.07
N VAL A 81 4.37 8.25 -38.65
CA VAL A 81 2.96 8.09 -38.22
C VAL A 81 2.47 6.64 -38.03
N LYS A 82 3.23 5.62 -38.46
CA LYS A 82 2.78 4.22 -38.38
C LYS A 82 2.83 3.58 -36.99
N ASN A 83 3.44 4.23 -36.00
CA ASN A 83 3.55 3.71 -34.62
C ASN A 83 2.66 4.43 -33.59
N LEU A 84 1.58 5.09 -34.02
CA LEU A 84 0.67 5.80 -33.10
C LEU A 84 -0.12 4.85 -32.18
N GLN A 85 -0.42 3.62 -32.61
CA GLN A 85 -1.17 2.66 -31.80
C GLN A 85 -0.40 2.19 -30.54
N GLY A 86 0.94 2.21 -30.58
CA GLY A 86 1.78 1.88 -29.42
C GLY A 86 1.90 3.02 -28.39
N ILE A 87 1.73 4.27 -28.81
CA ILE A 87 1.95 5.46 -27.96
C ILE A 87 0.66 5.88 -27.24
N VAL A 88 -0.52 5.60 -27.82
CA VAL A 88 -1.81 5.81 -27.13
C VAL A 88 -1.94 4.90 -25.89
N GLY A 89 -1.17 3.81 -25.82
CA GLY A 89 -1.11 2.91 -24.67
C GLY A 89 -0.26 3.41 -23.48
N VAL A 90 0.60 4.42 -23.65
CA VAL A 90 1.62 4.79 -22.64
C VAL A 90 1.18 5.97 -21.75
N LEU A 91 0.11 6.67 -22.10
CA LEU A 91 -0.37 7.85 -21.35
C LEU A 91 -1.79 7.71 -20.79
N ILE A 92 -2.26 6.49 -20.48
CA ILE A 92 -3.38 6.32 -19.55
C ILE A 92 -2.78 6.05 -18.18
N THR A 93 -2.18 7.08 -17.58
CA THR A 93 -2.03 7.06 -16.13
C THR A 93 -3.45 7.03 -15.58
N VAL A 94 -3.89 5.89 -15.05
CA VAL A 94 -5.15 5.82 -14.30
C VAL A 94 -4.91 6.61 -13.01
N ILE A 95 -5.15 7.92 -13.09
CA ILE A 95 -4.98 8.84 -11.98
C ILE A 95 -6.08 8.50 -10.96
N TYR A 96 -5.67 7.92 -9.84
CA TYR A 96 -6.55 7.78 -8.69
C TYR A 96 -6.90 9.17 -8.16
N ARG A 97 -8.18 9.41 -7.83
CA ARG A 97 -8.56 10.63 -7.13
C ARG A 97 -7.78 10.73 -5.82
N PRO A 98 -7.30 11.92 -5.43
CA PRO A 98 -6.58 12.09 -4.18
C PRO A 98 -7.46 11.67 -2.99
N ALA A 99 -6.85 10.98 -2.02
CA ALA A 99 -7.57 10.39 -0.89
C ALA A 99 -8.35 11.41 -0.03
N ARG A 100 -8.02 12.70 -0.14
CA ARG A 100 -8.76 13.81 0.51
C ARG A 100 -10.25 13.80 0.19
N CYS A 101 -10.64 13.37 -1.01
CA CYS A 101 -12.03 13.33 -1.45
C CYS A 101 -12.86 12.29 -0.66
N TYR A 102 -12.21 11.23 -0.17
CA TYR A 102 -12.87 10.10 0.47
C TYR A 102 -12.59 9.98 1.96
N ARG A 103 -11.71 10.83 2.53
CA ARG A 103 -11.25 10.76 3.93
C ARG A 103 -12.40 10.76 4.94
N GLN A 104 -13.37 11.66 4.77
CA GLN A 104 -14.46 11.82 5.73
C GLN A 104 -15.59 10.81 5.49
N ILE A 105 -16.13 10.30 6.59
CA ILE A 105 -17.30 9.42 6.57
C ILE A 105 -18.57 10.27 6.44
N LYS A 106 -19.13 10.38 5.22
CA LYS A 106 -20.34 11.17 4.95
C LYS A 106 -21.58 10.31 4.66
N ASN A 107 -21.41 9.20 3.96
CA ASN A 107 -22.51 8.39 3.44
C ASN A 107 -22.86 7.20 4.35
N LYS A 108 -24.02 6.59 4.12
CA LYS A 108 -24.35 5.26 4.69
C LYS A 108 -23.38 4.19 4.18
N PRO A 109 -23.11 3.11 4.94
CA PRO A 109 -22.26 2.03 4.48
C PRO A 109 -22.83 1.37 3.21
N TYR A 110 -22.02 1.32 2.15
CA TYR A 110 -22.36 0.71 0.88
C TYR A 110 -21.37 -0.42 0.54
N PRO A 111 -21.67 -1.67 0.93
CA PRO A 111 -20.80 -2.81 0.66
C PRO A 111 -21.08 -3.47 -0.70
N LYS A 112 -20.12 -4.29 -1.16
CA LYS A 112 -20.32 -5.24 -2.26
C LYS A 112 -21.51 -6.14 -1.90
N SER A 113 -22.51 -6.19 -2.77
CA SER A 113 -23.79 -6.87 -2.52
C SER A 113 -24.43 -7.27 -3.85
N ARG A 114 -25.59 -7.95 -3.80
CA ARG A 114 -26.37 -8.31 -5.01
C ARG A 114 -26.77 -7.08 -5.85
N TYR A 115 -26.94 -5.93 -5.19
CA TYR A 115 -27.30 -4.65 -5.80
C TYR A 115 -26.06 -3.88 -6.29
N CYS A 116 -24.95 -3.92 -5.54
CA CYS A 116 -23.70 -3.29 -5.94
C CYS A 116 -22.79 -4.28 -6.68
N ARG A 117 -22.99 -4.39 -7.99
CA ARG A 117 -22.18 -5.24 -8.89
C ARG A 117 -21.01 -4.46 -9.50
N GLY A 118 -20.04 -5.20 -10.06
CA GLY A 118 -18.87 -4.60 -10.73
C GLY A 118 -17.88 -3.90 -9.78
N VAL A 119 -17.89 -4.25 -8.50
CA VAL A 119 -16.96 -3.71 -7.50
C VAL A 119 -15.57 -4.31 -7.71
N PRO A 120 -14.51 -3.51 -7.87
CA PRO A 120 -13.15 -4.02 -7.98
C PRO A 120 -12.70 -4.64 -6.65
N ASP A 121 -11.87 -5.67 -6.74
CA ASP A 121 -11.35 -6.32 -5.55
C ASP A 121 -10.37 -5.40 -4.80
N PRO A 122 -10.34 -5.47 -3.45
CA PRO A 122 -9.45 -4.65 -2.64
C PRO A 122 -7.97 -4.92 -2.95
N LYS A 123 -7.14 -3.88 -2.88
CA LYS A 123 -5.70 -4.03 -3.12
C LYS A 123 -5.02 -4.92 -2.08
N ILE A 124 -5.47 -4.84 -0.82
CA ILE A 124 -5.02 -5.73 0.25
C ILE A 124 -5.60 -7.14 0.04
N ARG A 125 -4.72 -8.12 -0.17
CA ARG A 125 -5.08 -9.53 -0.34
C ARG A 125 -4.70 -10.39 0.87
N ILE A 126 -3.68 -9.98 1.61
CA ILE A 126 -3.12 -10.74 2.73
C ILE A 126 -3.28 -9.92 4.00
N TYR A 127 -4.01 -10.44 4.98
CA TYR A 127 -4.24 -9.76 6.27
C TYR A 127 -3.25 -10.19 7.35
N ASP A 128 -2.80 -11.45 7.30
CA ASP A 128 -1.87 -12.03 8.26
C ASP A 128 -0.50 -12.31 7.61
N VAL A 129 0.56 -11.84 8.25
CA VAL A 129 1.94 -11.90 7.75
C VAL A 129 2.88 -12.36 8.88
N GLY A 130 3.98 -13.01 8.50
CA GLY A 130 4.92 -13.61 9.44
C GLY A 130 4.43 -14.98 9.90
N MET A 131 4.78 -15.35 11.13
CA MET A 131 4.52 -16.67 11.68
C MET A 131 3.12 -16.82 12.27
N LYS A 132 2.14 -16.95 11.37
CA LYS A 132 0.72 -17.13 11.71
C LYS A 132 0.38 -18.49 12.34
N LYS A 133 1.18 -19.53 12.09
CA LYS A 133 0.96 -20.89 12.62
C LYS A 133 1.47 -21.08 14.05
N LYS A 134 2.33 -20.18 14.53
CA LYS A 134 2.93 -20.31 15.86
C LYS A 134 1.89 -20.15 16.96
N GLY A 135 2.04 -20.96 18.00
CA GLY A 135 1.11 -21.04 19.11
C GLY A 135 0.93 -19.72 19.86
N VAL A 136 -0.06 -19.70 20.75
CA VAL A 136 -0.37 -18.56 21.61
C VAL A 136 0.78 -18.22 22.58
N ASP A 137 1.53 -19.23 23.02
CA ASP A 137 2.57 -19.08 24.04
C ASP A 137 3.88 -18.46 23.55
N GLU A 138 4.17 -18.55 22.24
CA GLU A 138 5.47 -18.12 21.72
C GLU A 138 5.62 -16.59 21.62
N PHE A 139 4.50 -15.87 21.47
CA PHE A 139 4.49 -14.43 21.23
C PHE A 139 3.66 -13.70 22.30
N PRO A 140 4.25 -13.43 23.47
CA PRO A 140 3.56 -12.76 24.58
C PRO A 140 3.38 -11.26 24.37
N PHE A 141 4.22 -10.60 23.57
CA PHE A 141 4.19 -9.15 23.37
C PHE A 141 3.26 -8.76 22.25
N CYS A 142 2.49 -7.69 22.47
CA CYS A 142 1.60 -7.16 21.46
C CYS A 142 1.61 -5.63 21.43
N VAL A 143 1.70 -5.09 20.23
CA VAL A 143 1.57 -3.65 19.96
C VAL A 143 0.47 -3.44 18.93
N HIS A 144 -0.34 -2.43 19.17
CA HIS A 144 -1.45 -2.03 18.32
C HIS A 144 -1.19 -0.64 17.75
N LEU A 145 -1.55 -0.48 16.47
CA LEU A 145 -1.72 0.83 15.85
C LEU A 145 -3.21 1.16 15.83
N VAL A 146 -3.58 2.26 16.45
CA VAL A 146 -4.96 2.67 16.70
C VAL A 146 -5.24 3.99 16.00
N SER A 147 -6.41 4.10 15.36
CA SER A 147 -6.87 5.38 14.81
C SER A 147 -7.38 6.29 15.92
N TRP A 148 -6.93 7.55 15.94
CA TRP A 148 -7.47 8.58 16.84
C TRP A 148 -8.47 9.51 16.13
N GLU A 149 -8.82 9.19 14.89
CA GLU A 149 -9.78 9.94 14.07
C GLU A 149 -10.81 8.99 13.47
N LYS A 150 -11.99 9.55 13.16
CA LYS A 150 -13.06 8.84 12.44
C LYS A 150 -12.92 9.13 10.96
N GLU A 151 -12.46 8.14 10.20
CA GLU A 151 -12.09 8.32 8.79
C GLU A 151 -12.30 7.05 7.95
N ASN A 152 -12.26 7.23 6.65
CA ASN A 152 -12.15 6.14 5.69
C ASN A 152 -10.69 5.89 5.35
N VAL A 153 -10.24 4.67 5.59
CA VAL A 153 -8.91 4.20 5.23
C VAL A 153 -9.00 3.39 3.95
N SER A 154 -8.29 3.78 2.90
CA SER A 154 -8.38 3.10 1.61
C SER A 154 -7.68 1.73 1.62
N SER A 155 -8.08 0.83 0.71
CA SER A 155 -7.45 -0.50 0.59
C SER A 155 -5.97 -0.43 0.23
N GLU A 156 -5.57 0.60 -0.52
CA GLU A 156 -4.21 0.88 -0.94
C GLU A 156 -3.35 1.34 0.25
N ALA A 157 -3.90 2.18 1.11
CA ALA A 157 -3.22 2.62 2.34
C ALA A 157 -2.97 1.45 3.29
N LEU A 158 -3.95 0.54 3.43
CA LEU A 158 -3.80 -0.69 4.24
C LEU A 158 -2.68 -1.59 3.71
N GLU A 159 -2.62 -1.78 2.39
CA GLU A 159 -1.57 -2.59 1.78
C GLU A 159 -0.19 -1.94 1.92
N ALA A 160 -0.09 -0.62 1.71
CA ALA A 160 1.17 0.11 1.90
C ALA A 160 1.65 0.06 3.36
N ALA A 161 0.75 0.20 4.32
CA ALA A 161 1.07 0.11 5.74
C ALA A 161 1.54 -1.30 6.14
N ARG A 162 0.87 -2.34 5.62
CA ARG A 162 1.26 -3.75 5.81
C ARG A 162 2.65 -4.02 5.27
N ILE A 163 2.95 -3.60 4.04
CA ILE A 163 4.27 -3.77 3.42
C ILE A 163 5.36 -3.05 4.21
N ALA A 164 5.11 -1.80 4.61
CA ALA A 164 6.07 -1.01 5.39
C ALA A 164 6.42 -1.68 6.73
N CYS A 165 5.41 -2.14 7.46
CA CYS A 165 5.60 -2.84 8.73
C CYS A 165 6.35 -4.16 8.52
N ASN A 166 5.95 -4.95 7.53
CA ASN A 166 6.56 -6.25 7.25
C ASN A 166 8.03 -6.13 6.84
N LYS A 167 8.36 -5.15 5.99
CA LYS A 167 9.73 -4.93 5.50
C LYS A 167 10.69 -4.58 6.63
N TYR A 168 10.25 -3.73 7.57
CA TYR A 168 11.07 -3.39 8.74
C TYR A 168 11.23 -4.59 9.68
N MET A 169 10.13 -5.25 10.06
CA MET A 169 10.20 -6.39 10.99
C MET A 169 11.04 -7.55 10.43
N THR A 170 10.91 -7.87 9.14
CA THR A 170 11.71 -8.92 8.50
C THR A 170 13.21 -8.60 8.53
N LYS A 171 13.58 -7.32 8.37
CA LYS A 171 14.99 -6.90 8.35
C LYS A 171 15.65 -6.99 9.73
N PHE A 172 14.94 -6.60 10.79
CA PHE A 172 15.55 -6.45 12.13
C PHE A 172 15.24 -7.61 13.08
N ALA A 173 14.02 -8.14 13.06
CA ALA A 173 13.61 -9.24 13.94
C ALA A 173 13.70 -10.62 13.27
N GLY A 174 13.73 -10.67 11.93
CA GLY A 174 13.60 -11.89 11.15
C GLY A 174 12.14 -12.27 10.90
N LYS A 175 11.89 -13.04 9.82
CA LYS A 175 10.54 -13.46 9.38
C LYS A 175 9.81 -14.30 10.44
N ASP A 176 10.57 -14.98 11.29
CA ASP A 176 10.06 -16.03 12.17
C ASP A 176 9.69 -15.50 13.57
N ALA A 177 10.06 -14.26 13.88
CA ALA A 177 9.97 -13.71 15.22
C ALA A 177 8.71 -12.87 15.48
N PHE A 178 7.82 -12.73 14.50
CA PHE A 178 6.61 -11.92 14.63
C PHE A 178 5.41 -12.48 13.85
N HIS A 179 4.23 -12.04 14.26
CA HIS A 179 2.97 -12.21 13.53
C HIS A 179 2.27 -10.85 13.46
N LEU A 180 2.14 -10.33 12.24
CA LEU A 180 1.44 -9.09 11.92
C LEU A 180 0.04 -9.44 11.41
N ARG A 181 -0.99 -8.76 11.94
CA ARG A 181 -2.38 -8.87 11.51
C ARG A 181 -2.95 -7.49 11.20
N VAL A 182 -3.49 -7.32 10.01
CA VAL A 182 -4.37 -6.19 9.68
C VAL A 182 -5.77 -6.52 10.22
N ARG A 183 -6.30 -5.69 11.12
CA ARG A 183 -7.56 -5.94 11.83
C ARG A 183 -8.77 -5.39 11.08
N VAL A 184 -8.57 -4.34 10.28
CA VAL A 184 -9.63 -3.68 9.53
C VAL A 184 -9.76 -4.28 8.13
N HIS A 185 -11.01 -4.42 7.67
CA HIS A 185 -11.34 -4.93 6.34
C HIS A 185 -12.05 -3.83 5.52
N PRO A 186 -11.67 -3.63 4.25
CA PRO A 186 -12.27 -2.63 3.39
C PRO A 186 -13.58 -3.14 2.77
N PHE A 187 -14.68 -3.02 3.51
CA PHE A 187 -16.00 -3.41 3.01
C PHE A 187 -16.73 -2.29 2.26
N HIS A 188 -16.42 -1.03 2.53
CA HIS A 188 -17.13 0.11 1.95
C HIS A 188 -16.65 0.38 0.53
N VAL A 189 -17.57 0.55 -0.41
CA VAL A 189 -17.26 0.83 -1.81
C VAL A 189 -17.32 2.32 -2.08
N LEU A 190 -16.22 2.86 -2.61
CA LEU A 190 -16.09 4.22 -3.10
C LEU A 190 -16.62 4.32 -4.52
N ARG A 191 -17.37 5.39 -4.79
CA ARG A 191 -18.01 5.63 -6.08
C ARG A 191 -17.51 6.93 -6.69
N ILE A 192 -17.38 6.92 -8.01
CA ILE A 192 -16.93 8.06 -8.80
C ILE A 192 -17.89 8.29 -9.97
N ASN A 193 -18.39 9.52 -10.10
CA ASN A 193 -18.93 10.00 -11.36
C ASN A 193 -17.74 10.50 -12.20
N LYS A 194 -17.35 9.74 -13.24
CA LYS A 194 -16.16 10.05 -14.05
C LYS A 194 -16.55 11.13 -15.07
N MET A 195 -15.85 12.26 -15.01
CA MET A 195 -15.96 13.32 -16.01
C MET A 195 -14.95 13.09 -17.12
N LEU A 196 -15.35 13.32 -18.37
CA LEU A 196 -14.45 13.29 -19.52
C LEU A 196 -13.67 14.60 -19.55
N SER A 197 -12.35 14.52 -19.70
CA SER A 197 -11.46 15.70 -19.73
C SER A 197 -11.01 16.07 -21.14
N CYS A 198 -11.74 15.65 -22.18
CA CYS A 198 -11.44 16.01 -23.57
C CYS A 198 -12.10 17.35 -23.97
N ALA A 199 -11.52 18.03 -24.96
CA ALA A 199 -12.16 19.20 -25.57
C ALA A 199 -13.51 18.78 -26.20
N GLY A 200 -14.56 19.57 -25.98
CA GLY A 200 -15.91 19.21 -26.42
C GLY A 200 -16.61 18.12 -25.59
N ALA A 201 -16.08 17.76 -24.40
CA ALA A 201 -16.69 16.78 -23.50
C ALA A 201 -18.15 17.08 -23.13
N ASP A 202 -18.55 18.35 -23.14
CA ASP A 202 -19.93 18.79 -22.89
C ASP A 202 -20.95 18.12 -23.82
N ARG A 203 -20.56 17.83 -25.07
CA ARG A 203 -21.43 17.16 -26.06
C ARG A 203 -21.56 15.66 -25.84
N LEU A 204 -20.56 15.05 -25.18
CA LEU A 204 -20.44 13.60 -25.01
C LEU A 204 -20.82 13.13 -23.60
N GLN A 205 -20.89 14.07 -22.64
CA GLN A 205 -21.15 13.76 -21.26
C GLN A 205 -22.44 14.41 -20.77
N THR A 206 -23.22 13.68 -19.98
CA THR A 206 -24.46 14.17 -19.37
C THR A 206 -24.24 15.10 -18.16
N GLY A 207 -23.00 15.52 -17.90
CA GLY A 207 -22.63 16.31 -16.72
C GLY A 207 -23.08 15.66 -15.40
N MET A 208 -23.99 16.35 -14.69
CA MET A 208 -24.55 15.90 -13.41
C MET A 208 -25.90 15.18 -13.53
N ARG A 209 -26.47 15.05 -14.74
CA ARG A 209 -27.67 14.24 -14.97
C ARG A 209 -27.30 12.76 -14.80
N GLY A 210 -27.99 12.07 -13.88
CA GLY A 210 -27.69 10.66 -13.56
C GLY A 210 -26.38 10.48 -12.78
N ALA A 211 -26.02 11.40 -11.88
CA ALA A 211 -24.71 11.45 -11.18
C ALA A 211 -24.40 10.29 -10.21
N PHE A 212 -25.14 9.16 -10.24
CA PHE A 212 -24.82 8.00 -9.43
C PHE A 212 -23.53 7.34 -9.91
N GLY A 213 -22.44 7.56 -9.18
CA GLY A 213 -21.12 7.10 -9.58
C GLY A 213 -20.99 5.58 -9.67
N LYS A 214 -20.09 5.12 -10.55
CA LYS A 214 -19.67 3.72 -10.68
C LYS A 214 -18.68 3.36 -9.56
N PRO A 215 -18.63 2.10 -9.09
CA PRO A 215 -17.66 1.67 -8.09
C PRO A 215 -16.23 1.75 -8.64
N GLN A 216 -15.30 2.31 -7.85
CA GLN A 216 -13.90 2.51 -8.27
C GLN A 216 -12.89 1.87 -7.32
N GLY A 217 -13.20 1.80 -6.03
CA GLY A 217 -12.28 1.27 -5.02
C GLY A 217 -13.01 0.92 -3.74
N THR A 218 -12.30 0.31 -2.81
CA THR A 218 -12.82 -0.10 -1.51
C THR A 218 -12.05 0.59 -0.37
N CYS A 219 -12.75 0.86 0.73
CA CYS A 219 -12.17 1.43 1.93
C CYS A 219 -12.76 0.80 3.19
N ALA A 220 -11.99 0.86 4.27
CA ALA A 220 -12.41 0.51 5.61
C ALA A 220 -12.90 1.76 6.32
N ARG A 221 -14.09 1.68 6.91
CA ARG A 221 -14.60 2.73 7.80
C ARG A 221 -14.06 2.48 9.20
N VAL A 222 -13.37 3.48 9.74
CA VAL A 222 -12.68 3.35 11.03
C VAL A 222 -13.27 4.33 12.04
N ALA A 223 -13.53 3.85 13.25
CA ALA A 223 -13.93 4.65 14.39
C ALA A 223 -12.73 5.08 15.25
N ILE A 224 -12.93 6.10 16.08
CA ILE A 224 -11.92 6.54 17.06
C ILE A 224 -11.67 5.39 18.04
N GLY A 225 -10.40 5.09 18.31
CA GLY A 225 -10.00 3.99 19.20
C GLY A 225 -10.00 2.61 18.54
N GLN A 226 -10.36 2.50 17.26
CA GLN A 226 -10.33 1.23 16.56
C GLN A 226 -8.91 0.83 16.14
N VAL A 227 -8.55 -0.43 16.40
CA VAL A 227 -7.24 -0.99 16.04
C VAL A 227 -7.17 -1.26 14.54
N LEU A 228 -6.16 -0.71 13.88
CA LEU A 228 -5.86 -0.89 12.45
C LEU A 228 -4.95 -2.10 12.22
N LEU A 229 -3.79 -2.10 12.86
CA LEU A 229 -2.75 -3.11 12.76
C LEU A 229 -2.40 -3.62 14.14
N SER A 230 -2.14 -4.92 14.24
CA SER A 230 -1.64 -5.56 15.45
C SER A 230 -0.40 -6.38 15.12
N VAL A 231 0.66 -6.20 15.89
CA VAL A 231 1.86 -7.04 15.82
C VAL A 231 2.00 -7.77 17.13
N ARG A 232 2.20 -9.09 17.08
CA ARG A 232 2.70 -9.86 18.23
C ARG A 232 4.11 -10.35 17.96
N CYS A 233 4.97 -10.33 18.97
CA CYS A 233 6.35 -10.80 18.91
C CYS A 233 6.85 -11.25 20.28
N LYS A 234 8.11 -11.68 20.35
CA LYS A 234 8.83 -11.92 21.60
C LYS A 234 9.21 -10.58 22.26
N ASP A 235 9.33 -10.55 23.58
CA ASP A 235 9.62 -9.30 24.34
C ASP A 235 10.94 -8.63 23.93
N GLY A 236 11.96 -9.40 23.54
CA GLY A 236 13.22 -8.85 23.03
C GLY A 236 13.08 -8.00 21.76
N ASN A 237 12.05 -8.24 20.95
CA ASN A 237 11.79 -7.50 19.70
C ASN A 237 10.75 -6.39 19.86
N SER A 238 10.47 -5.99 21.10
CA SER A 238 9.44 -4.99 21.43
C SER A 238 9.74 -3.61 20.82
N HIS A 239 10.98 -3.15 20.87
CA HIS A 239 11.41 -1.87 20.31
C HIS A 239 11.23 -1.84 18.77
N HIS A 240 11.63 -2.92 18.09
CA HIS A 240 11.46 -3.03 16.64
C HIS A 240 10.00 -3.04 16.20
N ALA A 241 9.11 -3.67 16.99
CA ALA A 241 7.67 -3.66 16.70
C ALA A 241 7.07 -2.25 16.78
N GLN A 242 7.48 -1.45 17.76
CA GLN A 242 7.03 -0.06 17.90
C GLN A 242 7.51 0.81 16.73
N GLU A 243 8.79 0.69 16.35
CA GLU A 243 9.35 1.43 15.21
C GLU A 243 8.71 1.00 13.87
N ALA A 244 8.40 -0.29 13.69
CA ALA A 244 7.69 -0.77 12.51
C ALA A 244 6.30 -0.12 12.37
N LEU A 245 5.56 -0.02 13.47
CA LEU A 245 4.25 0.61 13.50
C LEU A 245 4.33 2.13 13.34
N ARG A 246 5.41 2.78 13.80
CA ARG A 246 5.68 4.20 13.52
C ARG A 246 5.86 4.44 12.02
N ARG A 247 6.53 3.55 11.30
CA ARG A 247 6.67 3.63 9.84
C ARG A 247 5.34 3.38 9.12
N ALA A 248 4.54 2.43 9.60
CA ALA A 248 3.21 2.14 9.07
C ALA A 248 2.23 3.30 9.28
N LYS A 249 2.33 4.00 10.41
CA LYS A 249 1.52 5.19 10.74
C LYS A 249 1.54 6.25 9.63
N PHE A 250 2.70 6.52 9.01
CA PHE A 250 2.81 7.51 7.93
C PHE A 250 2.05 7.14 6.64
N LYS A 251 1.55 5.91 6.52
CA LYS A 251 0.74 5.48 5.37
C LYS A 251 -0.75 5.72 5.58
N PHE A 252 -1.17 6.03 6.80
CA PHE A 252 -2.56 6.34 7.12
C PHE A 252 -2.80 7.86 7.10
N PRO A 253 -3.99 8.31 6.68
CA PRO A 253 -4.41 9.70 6.85
C PRO A 253 -4.65 10.00 8.34
N GLY A 254 -4.59 11.26 8.79
CA GLY A 254 -4.96 11.61 10.16
C GLY A 254 -3.95 11.21 11.25
N ARG A 255 -4.42 11.19 12.50
CA ARG A 255 -3.60 10.89 13.68
C ARG A 255 -3.79 9.46 14.16
N GLN A 256 -2.71 8.68 14.17
CA GLN A 256 -2.67 7.35 14.80
C GLN A 256 -1.84 7.37 16.07
N LYS A 257 -2.22 6.51 17.01
CA LYS A 257 -1.51 6.26 18.26
C LYS A 257 -1.00 4.82 18.28
N ILE A 258 0.24 4.64 18.73
CA ILE A 258 0.82 3.32 18.97
C ILE A 258 0.58 3.00 20.44
N ILE A 259 0.02 1.83 20.72
CA ILE A 259 -0.34 1.40 22.07
C ILE A 259 0.28 0.03 22.30
N VAL A 260 1.07 -0.08 23.37
CA VAL A 260 1.56 -1.36 23.86
C VAL A 260 0.44 -2.00 24.68
N SER A 261 0.06 -3.22 24.30
CA SER A 261 -1.02 -3.94 24.97
C SER A 261 -0.51 -4.59 26.25
N ARG A 262 -1.35 -4.58 27.29
CA ARG A 262 -1.12 -5.37 28.52
C ARG A 262 -1.56 -6.84 28.36
N LYS A 263 -2.15 -7.17 27.21
CA LYS A 263 -2.69 -8.50 26.91
C LYS A 263 -1.61 -9.47 26.44
N TRP A 264 -1.87 -10.76 26.60
CA TRP A 264 -1.01 -11.80 26.08
C TRP A 264 -1.23 -11.98 24.57
N GLY A 265 -0.30 -11.47 23.75
CA GLY A 265 -0.38 -11.59 22.29
C GLY A 265 -1.71 -11.07 21.73
N PHE A 266 -2.40 -11.90 20.95
CA PHE A 266 -3.72 -11.58 20.37
C PHE A 266 -4.92 -12.06 21.20
N THR A 267 -4.66 -12.58 22.41
CA THR A 267 -5.73 -13.05 23.29
C THR A 267 -6.49 -11.90 23.94
N LYS A 268 -7.59 -12.23 24.61
CA LYS A 268 -8.39 -11.27 25.36
C LYS A 268 -7.81 -11.00 26.76
N PHE A 269 -6.97 -11.91 27.25
CA PHE A 269 -6.51 -12.00 28.64
C PHE A 269 -5.31 -11.09 28.90
N SER A 270 -5.20 -10.59 30.13
CA SER A 270 -4.00 -9.86 30.57
C SER A 270 -2.81 -10.82 30.70
N ARG A 271 -1.58 -10.30 30.68
CA ARG A 271 -0.39 -11.12 30.85
C ARG A 271 -0.34 -11.83 32.21
N SER A 272 -0.69 -11.14 33.30
CA SER A 272 -0.70 -11.72 34.64
C SER A 272 -1.72 -12.85 34.77
N ASP A 273 -2.94 -12.63 34.26
CA ASP A 273 -4.02 -13.60 34.37
C ASP A 273 -3.72 -14.83 33.50
N TYR A 274 -3.12 -14.61 32.32
CA TYR A 274 -2.71 -15.69 31.44
C TYR A 274 -1.70 -16.62 32.10
N VAL A 275 -0.67 -16.07 32.76
CA VAL A 275 0.33 -16.88 33.47
C VAL A 275 -0.31 -17.64 34.63
N LYS A 276 -1.19 -16.99 35.41
CA LYS A 276 -1.91 -17.63 36.50
C LYS A 276 -2.77 -18.80 36.01
N TRP A 277 -3.67 -18.57 35.06
CA TRP A 277 -4.54 -19.62 34.55
C TRP A 277 -3.79 -20.72 33.78
N LYS A 278 -2.61 -20.41 33.24
CA LYS A 278 -1.72 -21.42 32.67
C LYS A 278 -1.13 -22.32 33.76
N SER A 279 -0.69 -21.78 34.90
CA SER A 279 -0.24 -22.59 36.03
C SER A 279 -1.36 -23.45 36.64
N GLU A 280 -2.61 -22.96 36.58
CA GLU A 280 -3.80 -23.70 37.02
C GLU A 280 -4.31 -24.71 35.98
N ASN A 281 -3.64 -24.86 34.83
CA ASN A 281 -4.06 -25.69 33.69
C ASN A 281 -5.49 -25.41 33.19
N LYS A 282 -5.96 -24.16 33.31
CA LYS A 282 -7.28 -23.72 32.85
C LYS A 282 -7.27 -23.18 31.42
N ILE A 283 -6.10 -22.98 30.83
CA ILE A 283 -5.97 -22.46 29.46
C ILE A 283 -5.75 -23.63 28.50
N LEU A 284 -6.62 -23.72 27.50
CA LEU A 284 -6.46 -24.62 26.37
C LEU A 284 -5.94 -23.83 25.16
N PRO A 285 -4.79 -24.22 24.56
CA PRO A 285 -4.29 -23.56 23.35
C PRO A 285 -5.19 -23.87 22.14
N ASP A 286 -5.57 -22.83 21.40
CA ASP A 286 -6.43 -22.92 20.20
C ASP A 286 -5.68 -22.26 19.02
N GLY A 287 -4.50 -22.80 18.73
CA GLY A 287 -3.55 -22.24 17.76
C GLY A 287 -3.02 -20.88 18.19
N VAL A 288 -3.47 -19.81 17.51
CA VAL A 288 -3.03 -18.42 17.79
C VAL A 288 -3.72 -17.84 19.04
N ASN A 289 -4.91 -18.34 19.35
CA ASN A 289 -5.70 -17.89 20.49
C ASN A 289 -5.64 -18.92 21.63
N ALA A 290 -6.24 -18.56 22.75
CA ALA A 290 -6.41 -19.43 23.91
C ALA A 290 -7.89 -19.45 24.31
N LYS A 291 -8.37 -20.63 24.68
CA LYS A 291 -9.70 -20.85 25.28
C LYS A 291 -9.51 -20.98 26.80
N LEU A 292 -10.31 -20.26 27.56
CA LEU A 292 -10.38 -20.42 29.01
C LEU A 292 -11.41 -21.49 29.32
N LEU A 293 -11.00 -22.54 30.04
CA LEU A 293 -11.90 -23.56 30.54
C LEU A 293 -12.70 -22.96 31.71
N GLY A 294 -14.00 -22.79 31.48
CA GLY A 294 -14.94 -22.34 32.50
C GLY A 294 -15.73 -23.50 33.10
N CYS A 295 -16.51 -23.19 34.14
CA CYS A 295 -17.41 -24.15 34.78
C CYS A 295 -18.78 -24.26 34.08
N HIS A 296 -18.94 -23.68 32.88
CA HIS A 296 -20.17 -23.71 32.09
C HIS A 296 -20.08 -24.77 30.98
N GLY A 297 -21.16 -25.53 30.78
CA GLY A 297 -21.27 -26.60 29.77
C GLY A 297 -21.93 -27.86 30.34
N PRO A 298 -22.32 -28.83 29.50
CA PRO A 298 -22.96 -30.07 29.94
C PRO A 298 -22.09 -30.83 30.95
N LEU A 299 -22.69 -31.21 32.09
CA LEU A 299 -21.99 -31.93 33.17
C LEU A 299 -21.62 -33.37 32.78
N ALA A 300 -22.36 -33.97 31.85
CA ALA A 300 -22.15 -35.35 31.38
C ALA A 300 -20.73 -35.62 30.86
N ASN A 301 -20.04 -34.60 30.34
CA ASN A 301 -18.70 -34.74 29.78
C ASN A 301 -17.58 -34.52 30.81
N ARG A 302 -17.91 -34.23 32.08
CA ARG A 302 -16.91 -33.94 33.12
C ARG A 302 -16.61 -35.19 33.93
N GLN A 303 -15.32 -35.46 34.14
CA GLN A 303 -14.92 -36.50 35.07
C GLN A 303 -15.21 -36.07 36.52
N PRO A 304 -15.70 -36.96 37.39
CA PRO A 304 -15.88 -36.68 38.82
C PRO A 304 -14.57 -36.16 39.44
N GLY A 305 -14.63 -35.08 40.22
CA GLY A 305 -13.45 -34.46 40.84
C GLY A 305 -12.62 -33.54 39.93
N ARG A 306 -12.94 -33.42 38.64
CA ARG A 306 -12.35 -32.41 37.74
C ARG A 306 -13.40 -31.38 37.32
N ALA A 307 -13.17 -30.11 37.71
CA ALA A 307 -14.02 -29.00 37.30
C ALA A 307 -13.89 -28.65 35.81
N PHE A 308 -12.79 -29.05 35.16
CA PHE A 308 -12.44 -28.67 33.80
C PHE A 308 -12.31 -29.91 32.89
N LEU A 309 -12.78 -29.76 31.64
CA LEU A 309 -12.66 -30.80 30.61
C LEU A 309 -11.18 -30.95 30.23
N SER A 310 -10.57 -32.11 30.46
CA SER A 310 -9.34 -32.52 29.78
C SER A 310 -9.70 -33.08 28.41
N GLU A 311 -8.88 -32.82 27.39
CA GLU A 311 -9.15 -33.20 25.99
C GLU A 311 -9.72 -34.62 25.84
N GLY A 312 -10.84 -34.73 25.12
CA GLY A 312 -11.18 -35.98 24.44
C GLY A 312 -10.20 -36.21 23.28
N PRO A 313 -9.97 -37.47 22.86
CA PRO A 313 -8.90 -37.81 21.93
C PRO A 313 -9.02 -37.01 20.63
N ALA A 314 -7.88 -36.50 20.16
CA ALA A 314 -7.77 -35.85 18.86
C ALA A 314 -8.29 -36.80 17.77
N ALA A 315 -9.37 -36.41 17.10
CA ALA A 315 -9.84 -37.04 15.88
C ALA A 315 -8.96 -36.64 14.69
#